data_AF-A0A2P6GC74-F1
#
_entry.id   AF-A0A2P6GC74-F1
#
_cell.length_a   1.000
_cell.length_b   1.000
_cell.length_c   1.000
_cell.angle_alpha   90.00
_cell.angle_beta   90.00
_cell.angle_gamma   90.00
#
_symmetry.space_group_name_H-M   'P 1'
#
loop_
_entity.id
_entity.type
_entity.pdbx_description
1 polymer ?
#
loop_
_entity_poly.entity_id
_entity_poly.type
_entity_poly.pdbx_seq_one_letter_code
_entity_poly.pdbx_strand_id
1 'polypeptide(L)'
;MFGEKYDHDVRVVSIGKREKSCLGFSGNSYSVELCGGTHVNYTGDIGYFIITAEVASSGGVRRIEALTGQMAIDYSLGMLNIVTNLSGHLRTTSDKLLDRVDALLTERKLNQQEISNLKIKLNSVNHDLEAGDSSLDKAIEIKGIKLLSKVVEDLPIKDIRSLLDKKKSNLKKSIVIIFSKTDNKVMITVGATLDLEDRVSAVDIARLASKACGGQGGGGRTDFAQAGGPNPSGISAALEEIAAYINSK
;
A
#
# COMPACT_ATOMS: atom_id res chain seq x y z
N MET A 1 41.99 6.01 -24.83
CA MET A 1 43.04 5.48 -23.92
C MET A 1 43.29 6.60 -22.91
N PHE A 2 43.04 6.34 -21.63
CA PHE A 2 42.85 7.24 -20.49
C PHE A 2 43.28 8.71 -20.68
N GLY A 3 42.32 9.64 -20.52
CA GLY A 3 42.53 11.10 -20.59
C GLY A 3 43.22 11.69 -19.35
N GLU A 4 43.99 10.88 -18.63
CA GLU A 4 44.72 11.26 -17.44
C GLU A 4 46.09 11.80 -17.83
N LYS A 5 46.54 12.86 -17.15
CA LYS A 5 47.88 13.42 -17.34
C LYS A 5 48.84 12.67 -16.44
N TYR A 6 49.78 11.93 -17.03
CA TYR A 6 50.84 11.24 -16.32
C TYR A 6 52.18 12.00 -16.44
N ASP A 7 53.07 11.80 -15.47
CA ASP A 7 54.45 12.28 -15.52
C ASP A 7 55.28 11.51 -16.57
N HIS A 8 56.54 11.93 -16.77
CA HIS A 8 57.47 11.27 -17.69
C HIS A 8 57.72 9.81 -17.32
N ASP A 9 57.82 9.49 -16.02
CA ASP A 9 58.07 8.15 -15.52
C ASP A 9 56.81 7.57 -14.84
N VAL A 10 56.38 6.40 -15.29
CA VAL A 10 55.16 5.73 -14.78
C VAL A 10 55.44 4.27 -14.40
N ARG A 11 54.71 3.77 -13.40
CA ARG A 11 54.71 2.35 -13.05
C ARG A 11 53.65 1.60 -13.84
N VAL A 12 54.10 0.64 -14.64
CA VAL A 12 53.24 -0.25 -15.43
C VAL A 12 53.00 -1.55 -14.67
N VAL A 13 51.76 -2.01 -14.62
CA VAL A 13 51.37 -3.30 -14.06
C VAL A 13 50.70 -4.14 -15.14
N SER A 14 51.23 -5.35 -15.36
CA SER A 14 50.66 -6.35 -16.27
C SER A 14 49.98 -7.45 -15.48
N ILE A 15 48.74 -7.79 -15.84
CA ILE A 15 47.92 -8.79 -15.15
C ILE A 15 47.58 -9.92 -16.13
N GLY A 16 47.86 -11.16 -15.72
CA GLY A 16 47.56 -12.38 -16.47
C GLY A 16 48.38 -12.56 -17.74
N LYS A 17 48.29 -13.76 -18.34
CA LYS A 17 48.95 -14.11 -19.60
C LYS A 17 47.90 -14.38 -20.68
N ARG A 18 48.06 -13.74 -21.84
CA ARG A 18 47.29 -14.00 -23.06
C ARG A 18 48.22 -13.94 -24.25
N GLU A 19 48.52 -15.09 -24.84
CA GLU A 19 49.45 -15.15 -25.96
C GLU A 19 48.95 -14.35 -27.16
N LYS A 20 49.86 -13.64 -27.83
CA LYS A 20 49.57 -12.79 -29.00
C LYS A 20 48.53 -11.71 -28.72
N SER A 21 48.44 -11.21 -27.48
CA SER A 21 47.55 -10.10 -27.14
C SER A 21 48.07 -8.75 -27.65
N CYS A 22 49.38 -8.66 -27.95
CA CYS A 22 50.07 -7.41 -28.26
C CYS A 22 50.00 -6.39 -27.10
N LEU A 23 49.68 -6.84 -25.89
CA LEU A 23 49.62 -6.03 -24.68
C LEU A 23 50.82 -6.33 -23.77
N GLY A 24 51.40 -5.27 -23.21
CA GLY A 24 52.52 -5.33 -22.26
C GLY A 24 53.88 -5.51 -22.94
N PHE A 25 54.95 -5.42 -22.15
CA PHE A 25 56.33 -5.47 -22.67
C PHE A 25 56.66 -6.77 -23.43
N SER A 26 56.04 -7.89 -23.05
CA SER A 26 56.23 -9.19 -23.72
C SER A 26 55.23 -9.46 -24.86
N GLY A 27 54.29 -8.55 -25.11
CA GLY A 27 53.20 -8.73 -26.08
C GLY A 27 52.21 -9.85 -25.72
N ASN A 28 52.26 -10.36 -24.48
CA ASN A 28 51.56 -11.56 -24.05
C ASN A 28 50.78 -11.37 -22.73
N SER A 29 50.42 -10.14 -22.34
CA SER A 29 49.64 -9.85 -21.12
C SER A 29 48.13 -9.81 -21.39
N TYR A 30 47.30 -10.15 -20.41
CA TYR A 30 45.83 -10.06 -20.56
C TYR A 30 45.33 -8.63 -20.38
N SER A 31 45.78 -7.95 -19.32
CA SER A 31 45.53 -6.54 -19.05
C SER A 31 46.83 -5.83 -18.69
N VAL A 32 46.93 -4.54 -19.03
CA VAL A 32 48.07 -3.69 -18.72
C VAL A 32 47.55 -2.32 -18.35
N GLU A 33 47.93 -1.86 -17.16
CA GLU A 33 47.46 -0.61 -16.60
C GLU A 33 48.62 0.19 -15.99
N LEU A 34 48.42 1.50 -15.85
CA LEU A 34 49.32 2.37 -15.11
C LEU A 34 48.80 2.46 -13.68
N CYS A 35 49.50 1.84 -12.72
CA CYS A 35 49.04 1.80 -11.33
C CYS A 35 50.21 1.86 -10.33
N GLY A 36 50.16 2.86 -9.45
CA GLY A 36 51.11 3.04 -8.34
C GLY A 36 50.74 2.27 -7.06
N GLY A 37 49.62 1.55 -7.04
CA GLY A 37 49.12 0.84 -5.87
C GLY A 37 49.86 -0.46 -5.54
N THR A 38 49.50 -1.06 -4.41
CA THR A 38 49.95 -2.39 -4.00
C THR A 38 49.22 -3.47 -4.82
N HIS A 39 49.95 -4.48 -5.26
CA HIS A 39 49.41 -5.60 -6.02
C HIS A 39 49.86 -6.92 -5.41
N VAL A 40 49.06 -7.95 -5.63
CA VAL A 40 49.42 -9.34 -5.37
C VAL A 40 50.39 -9.87 -6.42
N ASN A 41 51.10 -10.95 -6.11
CA ASN A 41 52.02 -11.59 -7.06
C ASN A 41 51.26 -12.42 -8.10
N TYR A 42 50.18 -13.09 -7.69
CA TYR A 42 49.34 -13.90 -8.57
C TYR A 42 47.87 -13.53 -8.38
N THR A 43 47.09 -13.54 -9.46
CA THR A 43 45.64 -13.23 -9.39
C THR A 43 44.87 -14.20 -8.49
N GLY A 44 45.38 -15.42 -8.31
CA GLY A 44 44.82 -16.39 -7.37
C GLY A 44 44.90 -15.96 -5.91
N ASP A 45 45.85 -15.09 -5.55
CA ASP A 45 46.00 -14.57 -4.19
C ASP A 45 44.83 -13.64 -3.78
N ILE A 46 44.09 -13.10 -4.76
CA ILE A 46 42.87 -12.31 -4.53
C ILE A 46 41.74 -13.19 -3.97
N GLY A 47 41.74 -14.48 -4.33
CA GLY A 47 40.74 -15.45 -3.89
C GLY A 47 39.36 -15.25 -4.50
N TYR A 48 38.32 -15.59 -3.73
CA TYR A 48 36.93 -15.51 -4.15
C TYR A 48 36.54 -14.07 -4.49
N PHE A 49 35.87 -13.86 -5.61
CA PHE A 49 35.39 -12.56 -6.09
C PHE A 49 33.89 -12.63 -6.30
N ILE A 50 33.15 -11.66 -5.77
CA ILE A 50 31.70 -11.56 -5.95
C ILE A 50 31.29 -10.12 -6.22
N ILE A 51 30.41 -9.92 -7.20
CA ILE A 51 29.73 -8.65 -7.44
C ILE A 51 28.53 -8.57 -6.51
N THR A 52 28.50 -7.57 -5.64
CA THR A 52 27.42 -7.36 -4.67
C THR A 52 26.33 -6.45 -5.22
N ALA A 53 26.70 -5.50 -6.10
CA ALA A 53 25.75 -4.61 -6.73
C ALA A 53 26.23 -4.12 -8.10
N GLU A 54 25.27 -3.82 -8.96
CA GLU A 54 25.49 -3.13 -10.23
C GLU A 54 24.43 -2.04 -10.38
N VAL A 55 24.85 -0.78 -10.52
CA VAL A 55 23.95 0.38 -10.54
C VAL A 55 24.30 1.30 -11.71
N ALA A 56 23.28 1.79 -12.42
CA ALA A 56 23.47 2.81 -13.45
C ALA A 56 23.80 4.16 -12.80
N SER A 57 24.97 4.73 -13.11
CA SER A 57 25.41 6.00 -12.51
C SER A 57 25.02 7.22 -13.36
N SER A 58 25.06 7.07 -14.68
CA SER A 58 24.68 8.09 -15.68
C SER A 58 24.45 7.42 -17.04
N GLY A 59 24.03 8.19 -18.06
CA GLY A 59 23.85 7.67 -19.41
C GLY A 59 25.11 6.96 -19.92
N GLY A 60 25.01 5.65 -20.17
CA GLY A 60 26.11 4.81 -20.64
C GLY A 60 27.15 4.38 -19.60
N VAL A 61 26.98 4.72 -18.31
CA VAL A 61 27.95 4.40 -17.24
C VAL A 61 27.32 3.54 -16.16
N ARG A 62 28.01 2.44 -15.81
CA ARG A 62 27.61 1.52 -14.74
C ARG A 62 28.69 1.46 -13.65
N ARG A 63 28.25 1.47 -12.39
CA ARG A 63 29.07 1.22 -11.21
C ARG A 63 28.89 -0.22 -10.78
N ILE A 64 30.00 -0.92 -10.61
CA ILE A 64 30.04 -2.27 -10.06
C ILE A 64 30.64 -2.18 -8.67
N GLU A 65 29.97 -2.78 -7.70
CA GLU A 65 30.48 -2.98 -6.34
C GLU A 65 30.80 -4.46 -6.18
N ALA A 66 32.00 -4.75 -5.67
CA ALA A 66 32.49 -6.11 -5.53
C ALA A 66 33.35 -6.28 -4.28
N LEU A 67 33.37 -7.51 -3.77
CA LEU A 67 34.20 -7.94 -2.66
C LEU A 67 35.15 -9.05 -3.13
N THR A 68 36.31 -9.14 -2.47
CA THR A 68 37.30 -10.20 -2.70
C THR A 68 37.76 -10.87 -1.42
N GLY A 69 38.37 -12.05 -1.55
CA GLY A 69 39.03 -12.76 -0.45
C GLY A 69 38.06 -13.12 0.67
N GLN A 70 38.52 -12.98 1.92
CA GLN A 70 37.75 -13.37 3.10
C GLN A 70 36.43 -12.59 3.21
N MET A 71 36.42 -11.30 2.91
CA MET A 71 35.19 -10.48 2.96
C MET A 71 34.12 -10.98 1.99
N ALA A 72 34.52 -11.46 0.82
CA ALA A 72 33.57 -12.05 -0.13
C ALA A 72 33.00 -13.37 0.38
N ILE A 73 33.82 -14.19 1.05
CA ILE A 73 33.38 -15.46 1.66
C ILE A 73 32.40 -15.19 2.79
N ASP A 74 32.74 -14.30 3.71
CA ASP A 74 31.90 -13.95 4.86
C ASP A 74 30.55 -13.37 4.40
N TYR A 75 30.57 -12.53 3.36
CA TYR A 75 29.36 -12.01 2.73
C TYR A 75 28.46 -13.14 2.19
N SER A 76 29.03 -14.06 1.41
CA SER A 76 28.26 -15.18 0.83
C SER A 76 27.72 -16.14 1.90
N LEU A 77 28.51 -16.44 2.93
CA LEU A 77 28.04 -17.24 4.07
C LEU A 77 26.92 -16.53 4.84
N GLY A 78 27.02 -15.21 5.01
CA GLY A 78 25.95 -14.40 5.59
C GLY A 78 24.65 -14.49 4.78
N MET A 79 24.73 -14.41 3.45
CA MET A 79 23.56 -14.57 2.58
C MET A 79 22.95 -15.97 2.68
N LEU A 80 23.77 -17.03 2.72
CA LEU A 80 23.31 -18.40 2.91
C LEU A 80 22.62 -18.61 4.26
N ASN A 81 23.11 -17.97 5.33
CA ASN A 81 22.49 -18.03 6.65
C ASN A 81 21.11 -17.36 6.64
N ILE A 82 20.97 -16.20 5.98
CA ILE A 82 19.68 -15.52 5.83
C ILE A 82 18.68 -16.42 5.12
N VAL A 83 19.07 -17.02 3.99
CA VAL A 83 18.20 -17.94 3.23
C VAL A 83 17.81 -19.15 4.08
N THR A 84 18.75 -19.77 4.77
CA THR A 84 18.50 -20.91 5.67
C THR A 84 17.50 -20.57 6.77
N ASN A 85 17.67 -19.41 7.42
CA ASN A 85 16.78 -18.96 8.49
C ASN A 85 15.36 -18.65 7.96
N LEU A 86 15.25 -18.00 6.79
CA LEU A 86 13.96 -17.75 6.15
C LEU A 86 13.24 -19.05 5.78
N SER A 87 13.97 -20.01 5.20
CA SER A 87 13.46 -21.36 4.92
C SER A 87 12.94 -22.04 6.19
N GLY A 88 13.67 -21.95 7.31
CA GLY A 88 13.24 -22.46 8.61
C GLY A 88 11.96 -21.80 9.12
N HIS A 89 11.88 -20.46 9.09
CA HIS A 89 10.71 -19.70 9.52
C HIS A 89 9.46 -20.01 8.68
N LEU A 90 9.62 -20.12 7.37
CA LEU A 90 8.52 -20.40 6.44
C LEU A 90 8.23 -21.89 6.27
N ARG A 91 8.99 -22.76 6.96
CA ARG A 91 8.92 -24.22 6.90
C ARG A 91 8.94 -24.74 5.46
N THR A 92 9.88 -24.24 4.68
CA THR A 92 10.06 -24.59 3.26
C THR A 92 11.54 -24.78 2.95
N THR A 93 11.85 -25.34 1.78
CA THR A 93 13.22 -25.46 1.28
C THR A 93 13.63 -24.19 0.52
N SER A 94 14.93 -23.97 0.34
CA SER A 94 15.46 -22.75 -0.28
C SER A 94 15.03 -22.60 -1.74
N ASP A 95 14.89 -23.71 -2.47
CA ASP A 95 14.40 -23.76 -3.85
C ASP A 95 12.92 -23.35 -3.98
N LYS A 96 12.11 -23.60 -2.94
CA LYS A 96 10.67 -23.25 -2.90
C LYS A 96 10.38 -22.00 -2.08
N LEU A 97 11.40 -21.25 -1.70
CA LEU A 97 11.25 -20.11 -0.80
C LEU A 97 10.39 -19.01 -1.43
N LEU A 98 10.65 -18.70 -2.71
CA LEU A 98 9.89 -17.69 -3.46
C LEU A 98 8.42 -18.10 -3.63
N ASP A 99 8.15 -19.33 -4.08
CA ASP A 99 6.78 -19.85 -4.22
C ASP A 99 6.00 -19.77 -2.90
N ARG A 100 6.66 -20.09 -1.77
CA ARG A 100 6.04 -20.01 -0.45
C ARG A 100 5.70 -18.57 -0.06
N VAL A 101 6.57 -17.61 -0.38
CA VAL A 101 6.31 -16.18 -0.15
C VAL A 101 5.12 -15.70 -0.99
N ASP A 102 5.07 -16.06 -2.27
CA ASP A 102 3.98 -15.66 -3.16
C ASP A 102 2.63 -16.27 -2.75
N ALA A 103 2.64 -17.52 -2.31
CA ALA A 103 1.47 -18.17 -1.74
C ALA A 103 0.96 -17.43 -0.48
N LEU A 104 1.86 -17.04 0.43
CA LEU A 104 1.49 -16.29 1.64
C LEU A 104 0.96 -14.89 1.32
N LEU A 105 1.52 -14.20 0.32
CA LEU A 105 1.01 -12.90 -0.12
C LEU A 105 -0.40 -13.03 -0.72
N THR A 106 -0.63 -14.09 -1.50
CA THR A 106 -1.94 -14.40 -2.08
C THR A 106 -2.95 -14.74 -1.01
N GLU A 107 -2.60 -15.63 -0.08
CA GLU A 107 -3.43 -16.02 1.06
C GLU A 107 -3.79 -14.80 1.92
N ARG A 108 -2.81 -13.93 2.23
CA ARG A 108 -3.07 -12.67 2.95
C ARG A 108 -4.12 -11.82 2.26
N LYS A 109 -4.03 -11.67 0.93
CA LYS A 109 -4.98 -10.87 0.15
C LYS A 109 -6.39 -11.50 0.18
N LEU A 110 -6.48 -12.82 0.06
CA LEU A 110 -7.76 -13.54 0.14
C LEU A 110 -8.38 -13.43 1.55
N ASN A 111 -7.60 -13.65 2.60
CA ASN A 111 -8.05 -13.52 3.98
C ASN A 111 -8.53 -12.09 4.27
N GLN A 112 -7.85 -11.06 3.77
CA GLN A 112 -8.32 -9.67 3.89
C GLN A 112 -9.66 -9.43 3.20
N GLN A 113 -9.88 -10.02 2.02
CA GLN A 113 -11.17 -9.95 1.33
C GLN A 113 -12.26 -10.71 2.08
N GLU A 114 -11.95 -11.89 2.63
CA GLU A 114 -12.89 -12.67 3.42
C GLU A 114 -13.29 -11.95 4.71
N ILE A 115 -12.33 -11.35 5.43
CA ILE A 115 -12.60 -10.51 6.61
C ILE A 115 -13.54 -9.36 6.25
N SER A 116 -13.29 -8.65 5.14
CA SER A 116 -14.19 -7.59 4.66
C SER A 116 -15.60 -8.14 4.36
N ASN A 117 -15.70 -9.26 3.65
CA ASN A 117 -16.98 -9.89 3.33
C ASN A 117 -17.74 -10.36 4.58
N LEU A 118 -17.04 -10.94 5.57
CA LEU A 118 -17.63 -11.35 6.84
C LEU A 118 -18.11 -10.15 7.65
N LYS A 119 -17.35 -9.05 7.69
CA LYS A 119 -17.78 -7.79 8.32
C LYS A 119 -19.02 -7.21 7.64
N ILE A 120 -19.10 -7.25 6.30
CA ILE A 120 -20.29 -6.85 5.56
C ILE A 120 -21.48 -7.74 5.95
N LYS A 121 -21.29 -9.07 5.99
CA LYS A 121 -22.33 -10.03 6.37
C LYS A 121 -22.81 -9.82 7.80
N LEU A 122 -21.93 -9.67 8.77
CA LEU A 122 -22.30 -9.40 10.18
C LEU A 122 -23.12 -8.11 10.31
N ASN A 123 -22.69 -7.03 9.66
CA ASN A 123 -23.43 -5.78 9.64
C ASN A 123 -24.76 -5.87 8.87
N SER A 124 -24.96 -6.90 8.04
CA SER A 124 -26.25 -7.20 7.39
C SER A 124 -27.14 -8.14 8.20
N VAL A 125 -26.58 -9.13 8.91
CA VAL A 125 -27.29 -10.20 9.64
C VAL A 125 -27.71 -9.77 11.04
N ASN A 126 -26.95 -8.90 11.72
CA ASN A 126 -27.31 -8.35 13.04
C ASN A 126 -28.57 -7.45 13.02
N HIS A 127 -29.38 -7.50 11.96
CA HIS A 127 -30.61 -6.72 11.86
C HIS A 127 -31.87 -7.53 11.52
N ASP A 128 -31.75 -8.84 11.26
CA ASP A 128 -32.92 -9.74 11.19
C ASP A 128 -33.25 -10.36 12.56
N LEU A 129 -32.37 -10.25 13.56
CA LEU A 129 -32.50 -10.90 14.88
C LEU A 129 -32.76 -9.97 16.07
N GLU A 130 -32.88 -8.65 15.86
CA GLU A 130 -33.29 -7.72 16.93
C GLU A 130 -34.56 -6.97 16.55
N ALA A 131 -35.69 -7.67 16.63
CA ALA A 131 -37.01 -7.08 16.84
C ALA A 131 -37.14 -6.54 18.29
N GLY A 132 -36.13 -5.79 18.75
CA GLY A 132 -35.98 -5.29 20.10
C GLY A 132 -35.32 -3.91 20.11
N ASP A 133 -36.12 -2.88 19.85
CA ASP A 133 -35.95 -1.52 20.39
C ASP A 133 -34.62 -0.75 20.17
N SER A 134 -33.94 -0.91 19.04
CA SER A 134 -32.95 0.08 18.57
C SER A 134 -33.47 0.85 17.34
N SER A 135 -33.77 2.12 17.56
CA SER A 135 -34.63 3.00 16.77
C SER A 135 -34.02 3.58 15.48
N LEU A 136 -33.02 2.94 14.86
CA LEU A 136 -32.18 3.58 13.83
C LEU A 136 -32.34 3.07 12.39
N ASP A 137 -33.08 1.98 12.17
CA ASP A 137 -33.40 1.42 10.83
C ASP A 137 -34.83 1.77 10.36
N LYS A 138 -35.51 2.74 11.01
CA LYS A 138 -36.82 3.22 10.60
C LYS A 138 -36.66 4.18 9.42
N ALA A 139 -37.15 3.80 8.24
CA ALA A 139 -37.32 4.73 7.14
C ALA A 139 -38.30 5.83 7.55
N ILE A 140 -37.80 7.07 7.69
CA ILE A 140 -38.65 8.22 8.00
C ILE A 140 -39.03 8.87 6.68
N GLU A 141 -40.33 9.02 6.42
CA GLU A 141 -40.81 9.76 5.26
C GLU A 141 -41.06 11.22 5.64
N ILE A 142 -40.35 12.14 4.99
CA ILE A 142 -40.47 13.59 5.21
C ILE A 142 -40.74 14.23 3.86
N LYS A 143 -41.92 14.84 3.69
CA LYS A 143 -42.35 15.51 2.43
C LYS A 143 -42.21 14.62 1.17
N GLY A 144 -42.46 13.32 1.30
CA GLY A 144 -42.34 12.35 0.21
C GLY A 144 -40.88 11.92 -0.12
N ILE A 145 -39.92 12.26 0.75
CA ILE A 145 -38.53 11.79 0.71
C ILE A 145 -38.35 10.73 1.79
N LYS A 146 -37.85 9.56 1.42
CA LYS A 146 -37.51 8.48 2.37
C LYS A 146 -36.09 8.65 2.89
N LEU A 147 -35.94 8.93 4.17
CA LEU A 147 -34.67 8.97 4.87
C LEU A 147 -34.39 7.61 5.52
N LEU A 148 -33.29 6.96 5.14
CA LEU A 148 -32.80 5.74 5.77
C LEU A 148 -31.44 6.02 6.41
N SER A 149 -31.32 5.75 7.70
CA SER A 149 -30.05 5.78 8.42
C SER A 149 -29.62 4.37 8.78
N LYS A 150 -28.31 4.11 8.84
CA LYS A 150 -27.77 2.89 9.41
C LYS A 150 -26.45 3.17 10.11
N VAL A 151 -26.26 2.57 11.28
CA VAL A 151 -24.96 2.56 11.97
C VAL A 151 -24.30 1.20 11.69
N VAL A 152 -23.02 1.23 11.32
CA VAL A 152 -22.21 0.04 11.06
C VAL A 152 -20.89 0.16 11.81
N GLU A 153 -20.29 -0.99 12.13
CA GLU A 153 -19.01 -1.01 12.86
C GLU A 153 -17.88 -1.51 11.97
N ASP A 154 -16.76 -0.80 12.05
CA ASP A 154 -15.45 -1.18 11.54
C ASP A 154 -15.45 -1.68 10.07
N LEU A 155 -16.15 -0.94 9.20
CA LEU A 155 -16.24 -1.22 7.77
C LEU A 155 -15.33 -0.28 6.95
N PRO A 156 -14.58 -0.82 5.96
CA PRO A 156 -13.85 0.01 5.02
C PRO A 156 -14.76 0.90 4.17
N ILE A 157 -14.28 2.11 3.81
CA ILE A 157 -14.98 3.08 2.95
C ILE A 157 -15.53 2.45 1.66
N LYS A 158 -14.72 1.60 1.01
CA LYS A 158 -15.09 0.94 -0.25
C LYS A 158 -16.34 0.07 -0.08
N ASP A 159 -16.45 -0.61 1.05
CA ASP A 159 -17.54 -1.52 1.35
C ASP A 159 -18.80 -0.76 1.76
N ILE A 160 -18.64 0.33 2.53
CA ILE A 160 -19.72 1.27 2.85
C ILE A 160 -20.34 1.83 1.58
N ARG A 161 -19.52 2.23 0.61
CA ARG A 161 -19.99 2.74 -0.69
C ARG A 161 -20.79 1.68 -1.46
N SER A 162 -20.27 0.45 -1.54
CA SER A 162 -20.96 -0.68 -2.16
C SER A 162 -22.31 -0.99 -1.49
N LEU A 163 -22.38 -0.95 -0.15
CA LEU A 163 -23.62 -1.09 0.61
C LEU A 163 -24.62 0.04 0.33
N LEU A 164 -24.14 1.28 0.28
CA LEU A 164 -24.95 2.44 0.00
C LEU A 164 -25.55 2.36 -1.41
N ASP A 165 -24.74 2.05 -2.42
CA ASP A 165 -25.17 1.97 -3.81
C ASP A 165 -26.23 0.86 -4.00
N LYS A 166 -26.07 -0.29 -3.33
CA LYS A 166 -27.08 -1.38 -3.32
C LYS A 166 -28.39 -0.98 -2.66
N LYS A 167 -28.36 -0.23 -1.55
CA LYS A 167 -29.59 0.28 -0.90
C LYS A 167 -30.26 1.33 -1.80
N LYS A 168 -29.47 2.20 -2.43
CA LYS A 168 -29.95 3.28 -3.31
C LYS A 168 -30.61 2.76 -4.59
N SER A 169 -30.08 1.70 -5.22
CA SER A 169 -30.59 1.18 -6.49
C SER A 169 -32.05 0.69 -6.43
N ASN A 170 -32.53 0.31 -5.24
CA ASN A 170 -33.86 -0.25 -5.05
C ASN A 170 -34.90 0.79 -4.59
N LEU A 171 -34.50 2.06 -4.46
CA LEU A 171 -35.33 3.12 -3.88
C LEU A 171 -35.44 4.30 -4.84
N LYS A 172 -36.57 5.00 -4.77
CA LYS A 172 -36.82 6.28 -5.45
C LYS A 172 -37.07 7.35 -4.40
N LYS A 173 -36.70 8.60 -4.69
CA LYS A 173 -36.80 9.75 -3.75
C LYS A 173 -36.30 9.40 -2.36
N SER A 174 -35.08 8.88 -2.26
CA SER A 174 -34.52 8.42 -0.98
C SER A 174 -33.12 8.97 -0.70
N ILE A 175 -32.87 9.20 0.58
CA ILE A 175 -31.57 9.57 1.14
C ILE A 175 -31.14 8.44 2.06
N VAL A 176 -29.97 7.87 1.81
CA VAL A 176 -29.36 6.82 2.63
C VAL A 176 -28.13 7.40 3.33
N ILE A 177 -28.06 7.24 4.65
CA ILE A 177 -26.95 7.70 5.48
C ILE A 177 -26.37 6.50 6.22
N ILE A 178 -25.08 6.28 6.10
CA ILE A 178 -24.35 5.24 6.82
C ILE A 178 -23.32 5.90 7.74
N PHE A 179 -23.44 5.64 9.04
CA PHE A 179 -22.47 6.02 10.06
C PHE A 179 -21.59 4.81 10.37
N SER A 180 -20.32 4.85 9.99
CA SER A 180 -19.36 3.82 10.37
C SER A 180 -18.57 4.25 11.60
N LYS A 181 -18.71 3.49 12.68
CA LYS A 181 -17.91 3.67 13.90
C LYS A 181 -16.63 2.84 13.79
N THR A 182 -15.50 3.49 14.00
CA THR A 182 -14.19 2.84 14.13
C THR A 182 -13.47 3.49 15.30
N ASP A 183 -13.23 2.71 16.35
CA ASP A 183 -12.70 3.19 17.63
C ASP A 183 -13.51 4.40 18.17
N ASN A 184 -12.86 5.55 18.32
CA ASN A 184 -13.47 6.82 18.76
C ASN A 184 -13.78 7.78 17.61
N LYS A 185 -13.84 7.30 16.36
CA LYS A 185 -14.18 8.13 15.21
C LYS A 185 -15.44 7.62 14.54
N VAL A 186 -16.21 8.54 13.99
CA VAL A 186 -17.33 8.23 13.11
C VAL A 186 -17.04 8.76 11.73
N MET A 187 -17.24 7.88 10.75
CA MET A 187 -17.23 8.22 9.35
C MET A 187 -18.66 8.22 8.84
N ILE A 188 -19.01 9.22 8.05
CA ILE A 188 -20.38 9.46 7.63
C ILE A 188 -20.38 9.42 6.11
N THR A 189 -21.19 8.54 5.54
CA THR A 189 -21.38 8.43 4.11
C THR A 189 -22.84 8.68 3.79
N VAL A 190 -23.10 9.65 2.92
CA VAL A 190 -24.44 10.04 2.49
C VAL A 190 -24.59 9.77 1.01
N GLY A 191 -25.73 9.21 0.62
CA GLY A 191 -26.10 9.04 -0.77
C GLY A 191 -27.55 9.43 -0.99
N ALA A 192 -27.78 10.30 -1.95
CA ALA A 192 -29.10 10.70 -2.40
C ALA A 192 -29.37 10.09 -3.78
N THR A 193 -30.62 9.71 -4.03
CA THR A 193 -31.06 9.33 -5.38
C THR A 193 -31.05 10.56 -6.31
N LEU A 194 -30.75 10.35 -7.60
CA LEU A 194 -30.55 11.44 -8.57
C LEU A 194 -31.80 12.32 -8.77
N ASP A 195 -32.98 11.77 -8.50
CA ASP A 195 -34.27 12.49 -8.55
C ASP A 195 -34.46 13.52 -7.41
N LEU A 196 -33.48 13.67 -6.51
CA LEU A 196 -33.49 14.64 -5.41
C LEU A 196 -32.40 15.72 -5.51
N GLU A 197 -31.52 15.69 -6.52
CA GLU A 197 -30.36 16.60 -6.60
C GLU A 197 -30.74 18.09 -6.55
N ASP A 198 -31.89 18.46 -7.13
CA ASP A 198 -32.39 19.85 -7.15
C ASP A 198 -32.98 20.31 -5.82
N ARG A 199 -33.32 19.38 -4.91
CA ARG A 199 -33.97 19.69 -3.63
C ARG A 199 -33.01 19.57 -2.45
N VAL A 200 -32.13 18.57 -2.49
CA VAL A 200 -31.27 18.20 -1.36
C VAL A 200 -29.90 17.74 -1.86
N SER A 201 -28.84 18.34 -1.33
CA SER A 201 -27.45 17.97 -1.61
C SER A 201 -26.90 17.00 -0.56
N ALA A 202 -26.32 15.88 -1.00
CA ALA A 202 -25.63 14.95 -0.10
C ALA A 202 -24.47 15.61 0.65
N VAL A 203 -23.80 16.59 0.05
CA VAL A 203 -22.68 17.34 0.67
C VAL A 203 -23.16 18.14 1.87
N ASP A 204 -24.32 18.78 1.77
CA ASP A 204 -24.88 19.59 2.85
C ASP A 204 -25.27 18.71 4.04
N ILE A 205 -25.92 17.58 3.76
CA ILE A 205 -26.26 16.58 4.78
C ILE A 205 -25.01 16.03 5.45
N ALA A 206 -23.97 15.69 4.69
CA ALA A 206 -22.73 15.16 5.24
C ALA A 206 -22.03 16.20 6.15
N ARG A 207 -22.07 17.49 5.80
CA ARG A 207 -21.53 18.58 6.63
C ARG A 207 -22.33 18.78 7.92
N LEU A 208 -23.65 18.75 7.86
CA LEU A 208 -24.52 18.81 9.04
C LEU A 208 -24.21 17.66 10.00
N ALA A 209 -24.20 16.44 9.47
CA ALA A 209 -23.89 15.25 10.24
C ALA A 209 -22.47 15.27 10.84
N SER A 210 -21.48 15.78 10.08
CA SER A 210 -20.11 15.98 10.59
C SER A 210 -20.09 16.92 11.79
N LYS A 211 -20.77 18.06 11.67
CA LYS A 211 -20.80 19.09 12.71
C LYS A 211 -21.41 18.57 14.01
N ALA A 212 -22.53 17.84 13.93
CA ALA A 212 -23.15 17.20 15.08
C ALA A 212 -22.23 16.15 15.76
N CYS A 213 -21.38 15.49 14.97
CA CYS A 213 -20.35 14.57 15.45
C CYS A 213 -19.01 15.25 15.80
N GLY A 214 -18.96 16.58 15.89
CA GLY A 214 -17.78 17.37 16.26
C GLY A 214 -16.70 17.51 15.16
N GLY A 215 -17.02 17.15 13.92
CA GLY A 215 -16.17 17.34 12.75
C GLY A 215 -16.38 18.71 12.09
N GLN A 216 -15.51 19.03 11.13
CA GLN A 216 -15.49 20.35 10.46
C GLN A 216 -15.59 20.27 8.93
N GLY A 217 -15.78 19.07 8.36
CA GLY A 217 -15.61 18.87 6.92
C GLY A 217 -16.52 17.80 6.34
N GLY A 218 -16.92 18.02 5.08
CA GLY A 218 -17.65 17.08 4.26
C GLY A 218 -17.49 17.45 2.79
N GLY A 219 -17.19 16.46 1.96
CA GLY A 219 -16.88 16.63 0.54
C GLY A 219 -17.44 15.50 -0.31
N GLY A 220 -17.70 15.80 -1.57
CA GLY A 220 -18.29 14.86 -2.53
C GLY A 220 -19.05 15.56 -3.63
N ARG A 221 -19.98 14.83 -4.23
CA ARG A 221 -20.92 15.27 -5.27
C ARG A 221 -22.32 15.45 -4.67
N THR A 222 -23.22 16.03 -5.44
CA THR A 222 -24.64 16.22 -5.10
C THR A 222 -25.35 14.92 -4.71
N ASP A 223 -25.02 13.81 -5.38
CA ASP A 223 -25.59 12.47 -5.17
C ASP A 223 -24.89 11.64 -4.10
N PHE A 224 -23.66 12.02 -3.71
CA PHE A 224 -22.82 11.23 -2.82
C PHE A 224 -21.78 12.08 -2.09
N ALA A 225 -21.75 12.01 -0.76
CA ALA A 225 -20.79 12.74 0.05
C ALA A 225 -20.26 11.92 1.21
N GLN A 226 -19.06 12.31 1.66
CA GLN A 226 -18.38 11.73 2.80
C GLN A 226 -17.91 12.80 3.77
N ALA A 227 -17.98 12.46 5.05
CA ALA A 227 -17.52 13.28 6.14
C ALA A 227 -17.00 12.42 7.30
N GLY A 228 -16.36 13.06 8.27
CA GLY A 228 -15.91 12.41 9.50
C GLY A 228 -16.12 13.29 10.72
N GLY A 229 -16.12 12.67 11.90
CA GLY A 229 -16.20 13.35 13.18
C GLY A 229 -15.52 12.53 14.29
N PRO A 230 -14.96 13.18 15.33
CA PRO A 230 -14.33 12.50 16.46
C PRO A 230 -15.32 12.05 17.55
N ASN A 231 -16.63 12.26 17.39
CA ASN A 231 -17.61 11.92 18.44
C ASN A 231 -18.75 11.03 17.91
N PRO A 232 -18.66 9.70 18.09
CA PRO A 232 -19.73 8.76 17.74
C PRO A 232 -21.04 8.95 18.51
N SER A 233 -21.02 9.61 19.68
CA SER A 233 -22.24 9.89 20.46
C SER A 233 -23.13 10.95 19.81
N GLY A 234 -22.59 11.72 18.86
CA GLY A 234 -23.34 12.76 18.13
C GLY A 234 -24.29 12.23 17.04
N ILE A 235 -24.33 10.91 16.79
CA ILE A 235 -25.13 10.32 15.69
C ILE A 235 -26.63 10.58 15.88
N SER A 236 -27.16 10.50 17.11
CA SER A 236 -28.59 10.75 17.35
C SER A 236 -28.95 12.21 17.03
N ALA A 237 -28.15 13.16 17.51
CA ALA A 237 -28.33 14.59 17.22
C ALA A 237 -28.19 14.90 15.72
N ALA A 238 -27.25 14.24 15.04
CA ALA A 238 -27.07 14.37 13.60
C ALA A 238 -28.34 13.99 12.82
N LEU A 239 -29.02 12.91 13.22
CA LEU A 239 -30.24 12.46 12.54
C LEU A 239 -31.41 13.43 12.74
N GLU A 240 -31.54 14.02 13.92
CA GLU A 240 -32.55 15.03 14.21
C GLU A 240 -32.31 16.31 13.39
N GLU A 241 -31.07 16.80 13.33
CA GLU A 241 -30.70 17.97 12.52
C GLU A 241 -30.95 17.74 11.02
N ILE A 242 -30.64 16.54 10.52
CA ILE A 242 -30.87 16.18 9.13
C ILE A 242 -32.37 16.11 8.81
N ALA A 243 -33.17 15.51 9.71
CA ALA A 243 -34.62 15.47 9.55
C ALA A 243 -35.22 16.89 9.52
N ALA A 244 -34.76 17.79 10.40
CA ALA A 244 -35.17 19.19 10.41
C ALA A 244 -34.75 19.93 9.12
N TYR A 245 -33.53 19.69 8.63
CA TYR A 245 -33.03 20.27 7.39
C TYR A 245 -33.88 19.86 6.18
N ILE A 246 -34.20 18.56 6.05
CA ILE A 246 -35.06 18.05 4.98
C ILE A 246 -36.47 18.66 5.08
N ASN A 247 -36.99 18.84 6.29
CA ASN A 247 -38.30 19.48 6.49
C ASN A 247 -38.32 20.98 6.15
N SER A 248 -37.17 21.65 6.09
CA SER A 248 -37.07 23.06 5.69
C SER A 248 -37.03 23.29 4.16
N LYS A 249 -36.85 22.23 3.38
CA LYS A 249 -36.78 22.23 1.90
C LYS A 249 -38.10 21.75 1.24
#